data_AF-A0A9X3WHB5-F1
#
_entry.id   AF-A0A9X3WHB5-F1
#
_cell.length_a   1.000
_cell.length_b   1.000
_cell.length_c   1.000
_cell.angle_alpha   90.00
_cell.angle_beta   90.00
_cell.angle_gamma   90.00
#
_symmetry.space_group_name_H-M   'P 1'
#
loop_
_entity.id
_entity.type
_entity.pdbx_description
1 polymer ?
#
loop_
_entity_poly.entity_id
_entity_poly.type
_entity_poly.pdbx_seq_one_letter_code
_entity_poly.pdbx_strand_id
1 'polypeptide(L)' 'MTGNPGLAKGGSGDVLSGIILALMIQSGNLSEAIANGCYLHGKSADQLVELKHSDKDLLATDVIDGLASVFRTFL' A
#
# COMPACT_ATOMS: atom_id res chain seq x y z
N MET A 1 7.90 10.58 3.03
CA MET A 1 6.50 10.17 3.22
C MET A 1 6.01 9.57 1.91
N THR A 2 5.20 8.53 1.94
CA THR A 2 4.69 7.80 0.75
C THR A 2 3.18 7.98 0.61
N GLY A 3 2.67 7.79 -0.60
CA GLY A 3 1.27 7.94 -0.96
C GLY A 3 0.99 9.24 -1.70
N ASN A 4 -0.13 9.25 -2.43
CA ASN A 4 -0.54 10.33 -3.32
C ASN A 4 -2.07 10.52 -3.31
N PRO A 5 -2.60 11.59 -3.95
CA PRO A 5 -4.03 11.88 -3.98
C PRO A 5 -4.92 10.75 -4.52
N GLY A 6 -4.38 9.81 -5.31
CA GLY A 6 -5.15 8.66 -5.79
C GLY A 6 -5.62 7.71 -4.70
N LEU A 7 -5.02 7.77 -3.51
CA LEU A 7 -5.50 7.05 -2.34
C LEU A 7 -6.73 7.68 -1.67
N ALA A 8 -7.12 8.91 -2.04
CA ALA A 8 -8.30 9.59 -1.49
C ALA A 8 -9.61 9.08 -2.13
N LYS A 9 -9.84 7.77 -2.05
CA LYS A 9 -10.97 7.06 -2.67
C LYS A 9 -11.48 5.92 -1.77
N GLY A 10 -12.76 5.57 -1.92
CA GLY A 10 -13.36 4.45 -1.19
C GLY A 10 -12.60 3.15 -1.40
N GLY A 11 -12.46 2.34 -0.34
CA GLY A 11 -11.73 1.07 -0.35
C GLY A 11 -10.24 1.18 0.00
N SER A 12 -9.61 2.35 -0.15
CA SER A 12 -8.19 2.57 0.16
C SER A 12 -7.85 2.23 1.62
N GLY A 13 -8.72 2.65 2.55
CA GLY A 13 -8.57 2.31 3.98
C GLY A 13 -8.72 0.81 4.26
N ASP A 14 -9.64 0.12 3.59
CA ASP A 14 -9.86 -1.32 3.76
C ASP A 14 -8.62 -2.12 3.30
N VAL A 15 -8.01 -1.71 2.19
CA VAL A 15 -6.74 -2.28 1.70
C VAL A 15 -5.62 -2.06 2.71
N LEU A 16 -5.46 -0.84 3.23
CA LEU A 16 -4.47 -0.54 4.25
C LEU A 16 -4.65 -1.40 5.51
N SER A 17 -5.89 -1.54 6.00
CA SER A 17 -6.19 -2.38 7.16
C SER A 17 -5.85 -3.85 6.93
N GLY A 18 -6.12 -4.38 5.73
CA GLY A 18 -5.75 -5.74 5.36
C GLY A 18 -4.23 -5.96 5.32
N ILE A 19 -3.49 -5.01 4.74
CA ILE A 19 -2.02 -5.04 4.70
C ILE A 19 -1.44 -5.04 6.11
N ILE A 20 -1.88 -4.13 6.97
CA ILE A 20 -1.39 -4.03 8.36
C ILE A 20 -1.69 -5.32 9.12
N LEU A 21 -2.91 -5.86 9.01
CA LEU A 21 -3.28 -7.10 9.69
C LEU A 21 -2.38 -8.28 9.26
N ALA A 22 -2.14 -8.42 7.95
CA ALA A 22 -1.27 -9.46 7.43
C ALA A 22 0.17 -9.34 7.97
N LEU A 23 0.71 -8.12 8.07
CA LEU A 23 2.04 -7.87 8.62
C LEU A 23 2.10 -8.09 10.13
N MET A 24 1.04 -7.72 10.86
CA MET A 24 0.95 -7.95 12.31
C MET A 24 1.01 -9.44 12.65
N ILE A 25 0.38 -10.31 11.84
CA ILE A 25 0.40 -11.76 12.03
C ILE A 25 1.79 -12.37 11.72
N GLN A 26 2.59 -11.70 10.87
CA GLN A 26 3.93 -12.16 10.47
C GLN A 26 5.06 -11.57 11.33
N SER A 27 4.80 -10.47 12.05
CA SER A 27 5.81 -9.70 12.79
C SER A 27 5.78 -10.00 14.30
N GLY A 28 6.95 -9.95 14.93
CA GLY A 28 7.08 -9.92 16.40
C GLY A 28 6.93 -8.51 17.01
N ASN A 29 6.94 -7.46 16.18
CA ASN A 29 6.84 -6.06 16.59
C ASN A 29 5.66 -5.37 15.89
N LEU A 30 4.64 -4.99 16.67
CA LEU A 30 3.42 -4.35 16.17
C LEU A 30 3.69 -2.96 15.57
N SER A 31 4.56 -2.17 16.20
CA SER A 31 4.86 -0.81 15.73
C SER A 31 5.53 -0.85 14.36
N GLU A 32 6.44 -1.79 14.15
CA GLU A 32 7.06 -2.01 12.83
C GLU A 32 6.05 -2.51 11.81
N ALA A 33 5.16 -3.44 12.16
CA ALA A 33 4.14 -3.95 11.26
C ALA A 33 3.21 -2.83 10.75
N ILE A 34 2.77 -1.95 11.65
CA ILE A 34 1.92 -0.80 11.30
C ILE A 34 2.67 0.18 10.40
N ALA A 35 3.90 0.55 10.78
CA ALA A 35 4.71 1.48 10.00
C ALA A 35 5.00 0.95 8.59
N ASN A 36 5.39 -0.33 8.49
CA ASN A 36 5.66 -0.99 7.22
C ASN A 36 4.39 -1.13 6.38
N GLY A 37 3.24 -1.43 6.98
CA GLY A 37 1.97 -1.51 6.26
C GLY A 37 1.55 -0.17 5.64
N CYS A 38 1.64 0.92 6.41
CA CYS A 38 1.42 2.27 5.90
C CYS A 38 2.38 2.64 4.76
N TYR A 39 3.66 2.30 4.92
CA TYR A 39 4.67 2.57 3.90
C TYR A 39 4.37 1.79 2.61
N LEU A 40 4.14 0.46 2.70
CA LEU A 40 3.90 -0.40 1.55
C LEU A 40 2.64 0.03 0.78
N HIS A 41 1.56 0.36 1.49
CA HIS A 41 0.33 0.87 0.88
C HIS A 41 0.59 2.16 0.08
N GLY A 42 1.23 3.16 0.72
CA GLY A 42 1.54 4.43 0.07
C GLY A 42 2.50 4.28 -1.11
N LYS A 43 3.57 3.49 -0.94
CA LYS A 43 4.58 3.31 -1.98
C LYS A 43 4.05 2.55 -3.19
N SER A 44 3.09 1.63 -2.98
CA SER A 44 2.41 0.93 -4.08
C SER A 44 1.59 1.89 -4.92
N ALA A 45 0.84 2.81 -4.28
CA ALA A 45 0.13 3.85 -5.01
C ALA A 45 1.09 4.78 -5.78
N ASP A 46 2.22 5.16 -5.18
CA ASP A 46 3.21 6.03 -5.85
C ASP A 46 3.79 5.37 -7.10
N GLN A 47 4.22 4.10 -6.99
CA GLN A 47 4.72 3.37 -8.15
C GLN A 47 3.68 3.17 -9.24
N LEU A 48 2.42 2.91 -8.88
CA LEU A 48 1.36 2.70 -9.86
C LEU A 48 1.05 3.97 -10.64
N VAL A 49 1.00 5.13 -9.96
CA VAL A 49 0.80 6.43 -10.61
C VAL A 49 2.02 6.81 -11.48
N GLU A 50 3.23 6.45 -11.05
CA GLU A 50 4.42 6.70 -11.87
C GLU A 50 4.45 5.86 -13.17
N LEU A 51 3.96 4.61 -13.11
CA LEU A 51 4.19 3.63 -14.18
C LEU A 51 2.98 3.37 -15.08
N LYS A 52 1.75 3.47 -14.57
CA LYS A 52 0.55 2.91 -15.24
C LYS A 52 -0.72 3.73 -15.10
N HIS A 53 -0.84 4.54 -14.07
CA HIS A 53 -2.09 5.18 -13.65
C HIS A 53 -1.95 6.70 -13.53
N SER A 54 -3.07 7.41 -13.52
CA SER A 54 -3.14 8.76 -12.97
C SER A 54 -3.64 8.72 -11.52
N ASP A 55 -3.45 9.81 -10.78
CA ASP A 55 -4.04 9.97 -9.45
C ASP A 55 -5.58 9.97 -9.47
N LYS A 56 -6.22 10.11 -10.63
CA LYS A 56 -7.69 10.10 -10.76
C LYS A 56 -8.24 8.70 -11.02
N ASP A 57 -7.52 7.86 -11.75
CA ASP A 57 -7.99 6.53 -12.16
C ASP A 57 -7.57 5.40 -11.23
N LEU A 58 -6.57 5.61 -10.36
CA LEU A 58 -6.12 4.59 -9.40
C LEU A 58 -7.27 4.06 -8.53
N LEU A 59 -7.49 2.74 -8.53
CA LEU A 59 -8.45 2.04 -7.68
C LEU A 59 -7.74 1.34 -6.51
N ALA A 60 -8.48 1.07 -5.45
CA ALA A 60 -7.97 0.33 -4.30
C ALA A 60 -7.48 -1.08 -4.70
N THR A 61 -8.16 -1.73 -5.66
CA THR A 61 -7.74 -3.04 -6.19
C THR A 61 -6.44 -2.98 -6.97
N ASP A 62 -6.17 -1.88 -7.67
CA ASP A 62 -4.88 -1.71 -8.37
C ASP A 62 -3.72 -1.67 -7.35
N VAL A 63 -3.95 -1.05 -6.18
CA VAL A 63 -2.97 -1.03 -5.09
C VAL A 63 -2.69 -2.45 -4.56
N ILE A 64 -3.71 -3.32 -4.48
CA ILE A 64 -3.52 -4.74 -4.14
C ILE A 64 -2.63 -5.41 -5.19
N ASP A 65 -2.91 -5.22 -6.48
CA ASP A 65 -2.15 -5.83 -7.57
C ASP A 65 -0.69 -5.32 -7.62
N GLY A 66 -0.47 -4.05 -7.27
CA GLY A 66 0.85 -3.43 -7.19
C GLY A 66 1.67 -3.82 -5.95
N LEU A 67 1.01 -4.26 -4.86
CA LEU A 67 1.64 -4.48 -3.56
C LEU A 67 2.86 -5.41 -3.62
N ALA A 68 2.75 -6.51 -4.36
CA ALA A 68 3.81 -7.51 -4.44
C ALA A 68 5.09 -6.95 -5.11
N SER A 69 4.94 -5.99 -6.03
CA SER A 69 6.08 -5.32 -6.67
C SER A 69 6.90 -4.54 -5.65
N VAL A 70 6.23 -3.72 -4.83
CA VAL A 70 6.88 -2.94 -3.77
C VAL A 70 7.44 -3.86 -2.69
N PHE A 71 6.67 -4.86 -2.25
CA PHE A 71 7.12 -5.76 -1.18
C PHE A 71 8.45 -6.45 -1.51
N ARG A 72 8.63 -6.87 -2.77
CA ARG A 72 9.87 -7.50 -3.24
C ARG A 72 11.09 -6.58 -3.27
N THR A 73 10.94 -5.26 -3.14
CA THR A 73 12.11 -4.37 -3.03
C THR A 73 12.75 -4.39 -1.63
N PHE A 74 12.12 -5.07 -0.67
CA PHE A 74 12.59 -5.20 0.72
C PHE A 74 13.10 -6.61 1.06
N LEU A 75 13.00 -7.54 0.12
CA LEU A 75 13.61 -8.87 0.19
C LEU A 75 15.00 -8.83 -0.46
#